data_AF-A0A3D3W997-F1
#
_entry.id   AF-A0A3D3W997-F1
#
_cell.length_a   1.000
_cell.length_b   1.000
_cell.length_c   1.000
_cell.angle_alpha   90.00
_cell.angle_beta   90.00
_cell.angle_gamma   90.00
#
_symmetry.space_group_name_H-M   'P 1'
#
loop_
_entity.id
_entity.type
_entity.pdbx_description
1 polymer ?
#
loop_
_entity_poly.entity_id
_entity_poly.type
_entity_poly.pdbx_seq_one_letter_code
_entity_poly.pdbx_strand_id
1 'polypeptide(L)'
;MAIREPIQNERRKKMALKTTAIWACTGMDTAELSYRLAKAESEKGKTLVVELPCLGIPRLGFAANVIDRIRNVEAVLMKTEQKIPLHWEMIHSLNDQLGILTASVFATPDSPMVSKVSLSTLIGFVQCIKDFAEKEKCRHLIFDCQGQLTSPMTFFALKAADSVVIPIGKPADAAYVLANVRRLVGTFQYPIEKFVLLVEGDARAVRGIASIKGEEGKPMDGMKILSCGQDLFDPSFQGNDGGASQRTEMIESSMEKQRFWKLERIRPRQICNAPVPQCEASEKLQPLYPL
;
A
#
# COMPACT_ATOMS: atom_id res chain seq x y z
N MET A 1 28.22 -42.97 27.06
CA MET A 1 28.01 -41.51 26.99
C MET A 1 27.39 -41.18 25.65
N ALA A 2 26.07 -40.93 25.61
CA ALA A 2 25.38 -40.55 24.39
C ALA A 2 25.37 -39.01 24.29
N ILE A 3 26.09 -38.49 23.29
CA ILE A 3 26.12 -37.07 22.97
C ILE A 3 24.78 -36.76 22.29
N ARG A 4 23.85 -36.14 23.04
CA ARG A 4 22.61 -35.61 22.48
C ARG A 4 22.94 -34.31 21.76
N GLU A 5 22.95 -34.34 20.43
CA GLU A 5 23.00 -33.12 19.63
C GLU A 5 21.74 -32.27 19.91
N PRO A 6 21.89 -30.95 20.11
CA PRO A 6 20.75 -30.07 20.29
C PRO A 6 19.98 -29.99 18.96
N ILE A 7 18.77 -30.55 18.98
CA ILE A 7 17.76 -30.42 17.94
C ILE A 7 17.64 -28.93 17.60
N GLN A 8 18.11 -28.54 16.41
CA GLN A 8 17.91 -27.23 15.78
C GLN A 8 16.42 -27.03 15.45
N ASN A 9 15.58 -26.99 16.48
CA ASN A 9 14.16 -26.70 16.38
C ASN A 9 13.91 -25.20 16.58
N GLU A 10 14.83 -24.35 16.09
CA GLU A 10 14.54 -22.95 15.81
C GLU A 10 13.63 -22.91 14.57
N ARG A 11 12.37 -23.24 14.85
CA ARG A 11 11.16 -22.61 14.32
C ARG A 11 11.43 -21.86 13.01
N ARG A 12 11.29 -22.56 11.88
CA ARG A 12 10.80 -21.95 10.64
C ARG A 12 9.46 -21.28 10.99
N LYS A 13 9.52 -20.06 11.50
CA LYS A 13 8.37 -19.19 11.66
C LYS A 13 7.83 -19.05 10.25
N LYS A 14 6.75 -19.78 9.93
CA LYS A 14 6.05 -19.70 8.64
C LYS A 14 5.90 -18.21 8.36
N MET A 15 6.62 -17.70 7.36
CA MET A 15 6.54 -16.28 7.03
C MET A 15 5.10 -16.04 6.62
N ALA A 16 4.34 -15.36 7.47
CA ALA A 16 2.98 -14.99 7.16
C ALA A 16 3.02 -14.04 5.96
N LEU A 17 2.16 -14.28 4.97
CA LEU A 17 2.00 -13.39 3.83
C LEU A 17 1.62 -12.01 4.36
N LYS A 18 2.40 -10.99 4.00
CA LYS A 18 2.03 -9.60 4.21
C LYS A 18 1.18 -9.13 3.02
N THR A 19 0.11 -8.40 3.31
CA THR A 19 -0.79 -7.83 2.29
C THR A 19 -0.84 -6.31 2.42
N THR A 20 -0.59 -5.60 1.33
CA THR A 20 -0.69 -4.13 1.26
C THR A 20 -1.62 -3.74 0.13
N ALA A 21 -2.57 -2.85 0.40
CA ALA A 21 -3.35 -2.20 -0.65
C ALA A 21 -2.86 -0.76 -0.81
N ILE A 22 -2.55 -0.35 -2.03
CA ILE A 22 -2.24 1.02 -2.39
C ILE A 22 -3.50 1.59 -3.06
N TRP A 23 -4.01 2.69 -2.52
CA TRP A 23 -5.28 3.24 -2.96
C TRP A 23 -5.30 4.75 -2.85
N ALA A 24 -5.58 5.43 -3.96
CA ALA A 24 -5.78 6.86 -4.00
C ALA A 24 -7.26 7.21 -4.22
N CYS A 25 -7.96 7.57 -3.15
CA CYS A 25 -9.37 7.97 -3.26
C CYS A 25 -9.57 9.25 -4.09
N THR A 26 -8.52 10.06 -4.27
CA THR A 26 -8.51 11.29 -5.09
C THR A 26 -8.35 11.04 -6.59
N GLY A 27 -8.16 9.79 -7.02
CA GLY A 27 -7.92 9.44 -8.43
C GLY A 27 -6.47 9.61 -8.90
N MET A 28 -5.54 9.91 -7.98
CA MET A 28 -4.10 9.92 -8.26
C MET A 28 -3.64 8.57 -8.84
N ASP A 29 -2.70 8.62 -9.77
CA ASP A 29 -2.06 7.41 -10.26
C ASP A 29 -1.14 6.80 -9.19
N THR A 30 -1.37 5.53 -8.90
CA THR A 30 -0.67 4.76 -7.87
C THR A 30 0.26 3.71 -8.45
N ALA A 31 0.23 3.50 -9.77
CA ALA A 31 0.95 2.43 -10.43
C ALA A 31 2.47 2.47 -10.18
N GLU A 32 3.09 3.65 -10.30
CA GLU A 32 4.53 3.79 -10.08
C GLU A 32 4.92 3.54 -8.62
N LEU A 33 4.12 4.04 -7.68
CA LEU A 33 4.31 3.74 -6.26
C LEU A 33 4.20 2.23 -6.00
N SER A 34 3.18 1.59 -6.55
CA SER A 34 2.93 0.16 -6.42
C SER A 34 4.07 -0.67 -6.99
N TYR A 35 4.56 -0.32 -8.17
CA TYR A 35 5.67 -1.00 -8.82
C TYR A 35 6.99 -0.82 -8.04
N ARG A 36 7.33 0.41 -7.63
CA ARG A 36 8.54 0.68 -6.83
C ARG A 36 8.53 -0.05 -5.50
N LEU A 37 7.38 -0.08 -4.81
CA LEU A 37 7.23 -0.85 -3.57
C LEU A 37 7.42 -2.35 -3.83
N ALA A 38 6.82 -2.88 -4.89
CA ALA A 38 6.95 -4.28 -5.25
C ALA A 38 8.40 -4.67 -5.56
N LYS A 39 9.13 -3.82 -6.31
CA LYS A 39 10.57 -4.00 -6.60
C LYS A 39 11.38 -4.04 -5.30
N ALA A 40 11.20 -3.07 -4.42
CA ALA A 40 11.92 -3.01 -3.13
C ALA A 40 11.58 -4.18 -2.18
N GLU A 41 10.35 -4.69 -2.22
CA GLU A 41 9.96 -5.84 -1.39
C GLU A 41 10.43 -7.17 -1.99
N SER A 42 10.58 -7.26 -3.31
CA SER A 42 11.11 -8.44 -4.02
C SER A 42 12.55 -8.76 -3.64
N GLU A 43 13.37 -7.74 -3.32
CA GLU A 43 14.73 -7.90 -2.78
C GLU A 43 14.77 -8.67 -1.45
N LYS A 44 13.63 -8.73 -0.74
CA LYS A 44 13.49 -9.38 0.56
C LYS A 44 12.77 -10.74 0.46
N GLY A 45 12.26 -11.09 -0.71
CA GLY A 45 11.60 -12.36 -1.02
C GLY A 45 10.43 -12.21 -1.98
N LYS A 46 9.93 -13.35 -2.46
CA LYS A 46 8.91 -13.46 -3.51
C LYS A 46 7.73 -12.52 -3.24
N THR A 47 7.49 -11.62 -4.18
CA THR A 47 6.50 -10.56 -4.12
C THR A 47 5.61 -10.62 -5.35
N LEU A 48 4.31 -10.44 -5.14
CA LEU A 48 3.31 -10.32 -6.19
C LEU A 48 2.64 -8.95 -6.09
N VAL A 49 2.59 -8.21 -7.19
CA VAL A 49 1.78 -6.99 -7.30
C VAL A 49 0.68 -7.19 -8.33
N VAL A 50 -0.55 -6.80 -7.98
CA VAL A 50 -1.75 -7.03 -8.78
C VAL A 50 -2.51 -5.72 -8.94
N GLU A 51 -2.73 -5.32 -10.18
CA GLU A 51 -3.61 -4.21 -10.54
C GLU A 51 -5.07 -4.65 -10.42
N LEU A 52 -5.90 -3.86 -9.75
CA LEU A 52 -7.35 -4.11 -9.65
C LEU A 52 -8.07 -3.08 -10.54
N PRO A 53 -8.34 -3.43 -11.82
CA PRO A 53 -8.84 -2.48 -12.79
C PRO A 53 -10.25 -2.02 -12.47
N CYS A 54 -10.53 -0.75 -12.80
CA CYS A 54 -11.88 -0.20 -12.81
C CYS A 54 -12.37 0.15 -14.23
N LEU A 55 -11.49 0.71 -15.07
CA LEU A 55 -11.78 1.16 -16.43
C LEU A 55 -10.91 0.47 -17.51
N GLY A 56 -10.17 -0.58 -17.15
CA GLY A 56 -9.26 -1.27 -18.08
C GLY A 56 -8.07 -0.42 -18.53
N ILE A 57 -7.63 0.54 -17.71
CA ILE A 57 -6.43 1.34 -18.01
C ILE A 57 -5.23 0.65 -17.34
N PRO A 58 -4.26 0.13 -18.10
CA PRO A 58 -3.15 -0.71 -17.60
C PRO A 58 -2.00 0.13 -17.00
N ARG A 59 -2.28 0.95 -16.00
CA ARG A 59 -1.29 1.89 -15.45
C ARG A 59 -0.10 1.15 -14.86
N LEU A 60 -0.33 0.04 -14.15
CA LEU A 60 0.75 -0.80 -13.62
C LEU A 60 1.57 -1.43 -14.75
N GLY A 61 0.92 -1.82 -15.86
CA GLY A 61 1.59 -2.29 -17.07
C GLY A 61 2.56 -1.26 -17.64
N PHE A 62 2.15 -0.01 -17.73
CA PHE A 62 3.04 1.06 -18.18
C PHE A 62 4.17 1.34 -17.20
N ALA A 63 3.90 1.41 -15.89
CA ALA A 63 4.92 1.62 -14.86
C ALA A 63 6.00 0.52 -14.85
N ALA A 64 5.58 -0.74 -15.07
CA ALA A 64 6.49 -1.89 -15.10
C ALA A 64 7.09 -2.19 -16.48
N ASN A 65 6.73 -1.43 -17.53
CA ASN A 65 7.05 -1.74 -18.92
C ASN A 65 6.63 -3.17 -19.34
N VAL A 66 5.44 -3.60 -18.91
CA VAL A 66 4.86 -4.92 -19.19
C VAL A 66 3.70 -4.78 -20.16
N ILE A 67 3.86 -5.39 -21.33
CA ILE A 67 2.84 -5.46 -22.39
C ILE A 67 2.55 -6.95 -22.64
N ASP A 68 1.55 -7.49 -21.94
CA ASP A 68 1.20 -8.93 -22.02
C ASP A 68 -0.27 -9.15 -22.40
N ARG A 69 -0.47 -9.91 -23.50
CA ARG A 69 -1.81 -10.26 -24.01
C ARG A 69 -2.48 -11.37 -23.25
N ILE A 70 -1.72 -12.21 -22.56
CA ILE A 70 -2.19 -13.48 -22.00
C ILE A 70 -2.17 -13.43 -20.47
N ARG A 71 -1.12 -12.86 -19.89
CA ARG A 71 -0.89 -12.82 -18.44
C ARG A 71 -1.33 -11.47 -17.87
N ASN A 72 -2.64 -11.27 -17.79
CA ASN A 72 -3.27 -10.07 -17.27
C ASN A 72 -4.44 -10.41 -16.33
N VAL A 73 -4.87 -9.40 -15.57
CA VAL A 73 -5.94 -9.51 -14.57
C VAL A 73 -7.23 -10.01 -15.19
N GLU A 74 -7.58 -9.54 -16.39
CA GLU A 74 -8.78 -9.93 -17.10
C GLU A 74 -8.81 -11.42 -17.42
N ALA A 75 -7.70 -11.98 -17.90
CA ALA A 75 -7.57 -13.40 -18.15
C ALA A 75 -7.73 -14.20 -16.84
N VAL A 76 -7.06 -13.77 -15.77
CA VAL A 76 -7.14 -14.42 -14.44
C VAL A 76 -8.55 -14.30 -13.84
N LEU A 77 -9.24 -13.18 -14.06
CA LEU A 77 -10.61 -12.96 -13.61
C LEU A 77 -11.58 -13.91 -14.31
N MET A 78 -11.41 -14.14 -15.62
CA MET A 78 -12.18 -15.14 -16.35
C MET A 78 -11.90 -16.58 -15.90
N LYS A 79 -10.63 -16.90 -15.58
CA LYS A 79 -10.30 -18.20 -14.98
C LYS A 79 -10.96 -18.38 -13.62
N THR A 80 -11.01 -17.32 -12.81
CA THR A 80 -11.70 -17.31 -11.52
C THR A 80 -13.20 -17.53 -11.68
N GLU A 81 -13.86 -16.84 -12.63
CA GLU A 81 -15.28 -17.06 -12.98
C GLU A 81 -15.54 -18.52 -13.38
N GLN A 82 -14.62 -19.11 -14.15
CA GLN A 82 -14.66 -20.51 -14.57
C GLN A 82 -14.25 -21.50 -13.47
N LYS A 83 -13.90 -21.02 -12.27
CA LYS A 83 -13.39 -21.83 -11.14
C LYS A 83 -12.14 -22.64 -11.50
N ILE A 84 -11.33 -22.14 -12.44
CA ILE A 84 -10.05 -22.75 -12.82
C ILE A 84 -8.99 -22.29 -11.81
N PRO A 85 -8.22 -23.21 -11.21
CA PRO A 85 -7.15 -22.86 -10.28
C PRO A 85 -6.12 -21.93 -10.92
N LEU A 86 -5.61 -20.99 -10.11
CA LEU A 86 -4.53 -20.09 -10.55
C LEU A 86 -3.17 -20.78 -10.45
N HIS A 87 -2.32 -20.47 -11.41
CA HIS A 87 -0.96 -20.98 -11.53
C HIS A 87 0.01 -19.84 -11.83
N TRP A 88 1.28 -19.97 -11.43
CA TRP A 88 2.28 -18.90 -11.57
C TRP A 88 2.56 -18.52 -13.03
N GLU A 89 2.36 -19.44 -13.97
CA GLU A 89 2.48 -19.22 -15.41
C GLU A 89 1.44 -18.21 -15.94
N MET A 90 0.37 -17.97 -15.19
CA MET A 90 -0.63 -16.94 -15.51
C MET A 90 -0.18 -15.52 -15.10
N ILE A 91 0.93 -15.40 -14.37
CA ILE A 91 1.48 -14.14 -13.87
C ILE A 91 2.69 -13.74 -14.72
N HIS A 92 2.81 -12.46 -15.07
CA HIS A 92 4.00 -11.96 -15.74
C HIS A 92 5.16 -11.90 -14.74
N SER A 93 6.18 -12.75 -14.89
CA SER A 93 7.35 -12.74 -14.02
C SER A 93 8.40 -11.77 -14.58
N LEU A 94 8.77 -10.75 -13.81
CA LEU A 94 9.90 -9.88 -14.16
C LEU A 94 11.24 -10.51 -13.78
N ASN A 95 11.25 -11.29 -12.70
CA ASN A 95 12.37 -12.09 -12.23
C ASN A 95 11.86 -13.18 -11.26
N ASP A 96 12.79 -13.97 -10.70
CA ASP A 96 12.47 -15.08 -9.79
C ASP A 96 11.70 -14.67 -8.51
N GLN A 97 11.78 -13.40 -8.11
CA GLN A 97 11.18 -12.88 -6.88
C GLN A 97 10.04 -11.89 -7.13
N LEU A 98 9.77 -11.46 -8.37
CA LEU A 98 8.76 -10.45 -8.66
C LEU A 98 7.81 -10.90 -9.76
N GLY A 99 6.57 -11.19 -9.36
CA GLY A 99 5.44 -11.37 -10.26
C GLY A 99 4.58 -10.11 -10.33
N ILE A 100 4.09 -9.81 -11.53
CA ILE A 100 3.19 -8.69 -11.79
C ILE A 100 1.97 -9.22 -12.54
N LEU A 101 0.78 -8.84 -12.08
CA LEU A 101 -0.48 -9.07 -12.77
C LEU A 101 -1.15 -7.73 -13.05
N THR A 102 -1.02 -7.27 -14.29
CA THR A 102 -1.51 -5.96 -14.73
C THR A 102 -2.88 -6.09 -15.38
N ALA A 103 -3.64 -5.00 -15.43
CA ALA A 103 -4.74 -4.91 -16.38
C ALA A 103 -4.20 -5.02 -17.81
N SER A 104 -5.03 -5.49 -18.71
CA SER A 104 -4.67 -5.72 -20.10
C SER A 104 -4.47 -4.38 -20.80
N VAL A 105 -3.31 -4.20 -21.44
CA VAL A 105 -3.07 -3.05 -22.32
C VAL A 105 -3.93 -3.07 -23.59
N PHE A 106 -4.64 -4.17 -23.81
CA PHE A 106 -5.60 -4.35 -24.89
C PHE A 106 -7.05 -4.34 -24.37
N ALA A 107 -7.27 -3.97 -23.11
CA ALA A 107 -8.61 -3.81 -22.57
C ALA A 107 -9.36 -2.73 -23.35
N THR A 108 -10.65 -2.96 -23.56
CA THR A 108 -11.57 -1.98 -24.14
C THR A 108 -12.24 -1.21 -23.01
N PRO A 109 -11.93 0.09 -22.80
CA PRO A 109 -12.48 0.86 -21.68
C PRO A 109 -14.01 0.92 -21.69
N ASP A 110 -14.62 0.87 -22.88
CA ASP A 110 -16.07 0.89 -23.06
C ASP A 110 -16.76 -0.43 -22.70
N SER A 111 -16.01 -1.54 -22.62
CA SER A 111 -16.53 -2.86 -22.30
C SER A 111 -15.55 -3.62 -21.38
N PRO A 112 -15.30 -3.06 -20.18
CA PRO A 112 -14.28 -3.59 -19.30
C PRO A 112 -14.70 -4.97 -18.81
N MET A 113 -13.75 -5.89 -18.67
CA MET A 113 -14.06 -7.28 -18.32
C MET A 113 -14.78 -7.45 -16.99
N VAL A 114 -14.63 -6.48 -16.08
CA VAL A 114 -15.40 -6.43 -14.81
C VAL A 114 -16.91 -6.35 -15.02
N SER A 115 -17.38 -5.91 -16.20
CA SER A 115 -18.80 -5.91 -16.57
C SER A 115 -19.31 -7.25 -17.12
N LYS A 116 -18.40 -8.19 -17.43
CA LYS A 116 -18.71 -9.49 -18.06
C LYS A 116 -18.62 -10.67 -17.10
N VAL A 117 -18.28 -10.42 -15.84
CA VAL A 117 -18.19 -11.44 -14.78
C VAL A 117 -19.23 -11.19 -13.69
N SER A 118 -19.54 -12.23 -12.93
CA SER A 118 -20.52 -12.12 -11.86
C SER A 118 -20.01 -11.23 -10.71
N LEU A 119 -20.93 -10.59 -10.00
CA LEU A 119 -20.59 -9.82 -8.79
C LEU A 119 -19.90 -10.73 -7.74
N SER A 120 -20.32 -11.99 -7.62
CA SER A 120 -19.67 -12.98 -6.76
C SER A 120 -18.20 -13.19 -7.10
N THR A 121 -17.85 -13.22 -8.38
CA THR A 121 -16.46 -13.34 -8.83
C THR A 121 -15.66 -12.09 -8.47
N LEU A 122 -16.19 -10.89 -8.69
CA LEU A 122 -15.52 -9.65 -8.30
C LEU A 122 -15.27 -9.58 -6.79
N ILE A 123 -16.22 -10.05 -5.98
CA ILE A 123 -16.08 -10.14 -4.51
C ILE A 123 -15.01 -11.17 -4.13
N GLY A 124 -15.04 -12.35 -4.74
CA GLY A 124 -14.14 -13.46 -4.43
C GLY A 124 -12.72 -13.31 -4.98
N PHE A 125 -12.52 -12.48 -6.00
CA PHE A 125 -11.26 -12.36 -6.72
C PHE A 125 -10.08 -12.01 -5.80
N VAL A 126 -10.26 -11.04 -4.90
CA VAL A 126 -9.22 -10.61 -3.95
C VAL A 126 -8.77 -11.77 -3.06
N GLN A 127 -9.72 -12.56 -2.54
CA GLN A 127 -9.40 -13.71 -1.72
C GLN A 127 -8.71 -14.80 -2.55
N CYS A 128 -9.15 -15.03 -3.79
CA CYS A 128 -8.52 -15.98 -4.70
C CYS A 128 -7.04 -15.63 -4.96
N ILE A 129 -6.74 -14.35 -5.22
CA ILE A 129 -5.35 -13.87 -5.40
C ILE A 129 -4.54 -14.01 -4.10
N LYS A 130 -5.16 -13.75 -2.94
CA LYS A 130 -4.50 -13.93 -1.64
C LYS A 130 -4.15 -15.40 -1.39
N ASP A 131 -5.09 -16.31 -1.56
CA ASP A 131 -4.90 -17.76 -1.39
C ASP A 131 -3.82 -18.28 -2.36
N PHE A 132 -3.84 -17.78 -3.60
CA PHE A 132 -2.80 -18.06 -4.58
C PHE A 132 -1.42 -17.58 -4.11
N ALA A 133 -1.29 -16.33 -3.66
CA ALA A 133 -0.03 -15.80 -3.14
C ALA A 133 0.49 -16.59 -1.92
N GLU A 134 -0.39 -17.03 -1.02
CA GLU A 134 -0.03 -17.88 0.11
C GLU A 134 0.48 -19.25 -0.34
N LYS A 135 -0.22 -19.89 -1.29
CA LYS A 135 0.17 -21.18 -1.88
C LYS A 135 1.53 -21.09 -2.57
N GLU A 136 1.76 -19.99 -3.29
CA GLU A 136 3.00 -19.69 -4.00
C GLU A 136 4.15 -19.22 -3.09
N LYS A 137 3.90 -19.19 -1.77
CA LYS A 137 4.86 -18.79 -0.72
C LYS A 137 5.38 -17.37 -0.95
N CYS A 138 4.54 -16.48 -1.49
CA CYS A 138 4.85 -15.07 -1.54
C CYS A 138 5.03 -14.55 -0.10
N ARG A 139 6.07 -13.74 0.08
CA ARG A 139 6.29 -12.97 1.29
C ARG A 139 5.36 -11.76 1.34
N HIS A 140 5.09 -11.14 0.18
CA HIS A 140 4.30 -9.92 0.09
C HIS A 140 3.36 -9.98 -1.13
N LEU A 141 2.10 -9.61 -0.91
CA LEU A 141 1.11 -9.35 -1.94
C LEU A 141 0.71 -7.86 -1.87
N ILE A 142 0.81 -7.17 -2.99
CA ILE A 142 0.47 -5.75 -3.13
C ILE A 142 -0.72 -5.64 -4.10
N PHE A 143 -1.80 -4.98 -3.66
CA PHE A 143 -2.92 -4.62 -4.51
C PHE A 143 -2.83 -3.16 -4.92
N ASP A 144 -2.73 -2.89 -6.22
CA ASP A 144 -2.81 -1.56 -6.80
C ASP A 144 -4.27 -1.25 -7.15
N CYS A 145 -4.93 -0.42 -6.34
CA CYS A 145 -6.37 -0.18 -6.42
C CYS A 145 -6.69 1.06 -7.27
N GLN A 146 -7.19 0.86 -8.48
CA GLN A 146 -7.64 1.96 -9.34
C GLN A 146 -9.10 2.41 -9.08
N GLY A 147 -9.89 1.59 -8.39
CA GLY A 147 -11.32 1.81 -8.20
C GLY A 147 -11.67 2.78 -7.07
N GLN A 148 -12.90 3.30 -7.14
CA GLN A 148 -13.56 3.90 -5.98
C GLN A 148 -13.98 2.81 -4.98
N LEU A 149 -14.35 3.20 -3.75
CA LEU A 149 -14.87 2.27 -2.74
C LEU A 149 -16.11 1.48 -3.19
N THR A 150 -16.82 1.96 -4.20
CA THR A 150 -17.98 1.27 -4.81
C THR A 150 -17.56 0.10 -5.69
N SER A 151 -16.31 0.01 -6.12
CA SER A 151 -15.77 -1.16 -6.81
C SER A 151 -15.61 -2.32 -5.82
N PRO A 152 -16.24 -3.49 -6.06
CA PRO A 152 -16.12 -4.62 -5.16
C PRO A 152 -14.67 -5.04 -4.93
N MET A 153 -13.86 -5.13 -5.99
CA MET A 153 -12.45 -5.53 -5.87
C MET A 153 -11.65 -4.56 -5.00
N THR A 154 -11.86 -3.25 -5.15
CA THR A 154 -11.22 -2.24 -4.30
C THR A 154 -11.64 -2.39 -2.86
N PHE A 155 -12.95 -2.45 -2.59
CA PHE A 155 -13.46 -2.61 -1.22
C PHE A 155 -12.87 -3.85 -0.54
N PHE A 156 -12.90 -5.01 -1.20
CA PHE A 156 -12.39 -6.25 -0.62
C PHE A 156 -10.87 -6.27 -0.49
N ALA A 157 -10.12 -5.62 -1.40
CA ALA A 157 -8.67 -5.47 -1.29
C ALA A 157 -8.30 -4.62 -0.07
N LEU A 158 -8.97 -3.48 0.12
CA LEU A 158 -8.79 -2.67 1.32
C LEU A 158 -9.15 -3.45 2.57
N LYS A 159 -10.24 -4.23 2.55
CA LYS A 159 -10.68 -5.05 3.70
C LYS A 159 -9.65 -6.11 4.08
N ALA A 160 -9.12 -6.83 3.09
CA ALA A 160 -8.25 -7.99 3.27
C ALA A 160 -6.79 -7.64 3.58
N ALA A 161 -6.37 -6.40 3.27
CA ALA A 161 -5.00 -5.95 3.45
C ALA A 161 -4.63 -5.66 4.93
N ASP A 162 -3.43 -6.09 5.32
CA ASP A 162 -2.83 -5.78 6.63
C ASP A 162 -2.47 -4.29 6.75
N SER A 163 -2.22 -3.63 5.62
CA SER A 163 -1.97 -2.19 5.55
C SER A 163 -2.60 -1.58 4.29
N VAL A 164 -3.15 -0.37 4.46
CA VAL A 164 -3.66 0.45 3.36
C VAL A 164 -2.81 1.71 3.26
N VAL A 165 -2.10 1.86 2.16
CA VAL A 165 -1.28 3.03 1.85
C VAL A 165 -2.08 3.99 0.98
N ILE A 166 -2.28 5.21 1.45
CA ILE A 166 -3.00 6.26 0.74
C ILE A 166 -2.03 7.40 0.44
N PRO A 167 -1.64 7.62 -0.83
CA PRO A 167 -0.77 8.73 -1.17
C PRO A 167 -1.54 10.06 -1.12
N ILE A 168 -0.83 11.12 -0.70
CA ILE A 168 -1.32 12.49 -0.65
C ILE A 168 -0.27 13.37 -1.34
N GLY A 169 -0.58 13.84 -2.55
CA GLY A 169 0.32 14.72 -3.31
C GLY A 169 0.27 16.16 -2.85
N LYS A 170 -0.90 16.62 -2.37
CA LYS A 170 -1.10 18.00 -1.93
C LYS A 170 -1.82 18.04 -0.59
N PRO A 171 -1.47 18.96 0.33
CA PRO A 171 -2.20 19.10 1.60
C PRO A 171 -3.70 19.35 1.43
N ALA A 172 -4.12 19.97 0.33
CA ALA A 172 -5.53 20.22 0.01
C ALA A 172 -6.36 18.92 -0.11
N ASP A 173 -5.72 17.82 -0.52
CA ASP A 173 -6.36 16.51 -0.69
C ASP A 173 -6.61 15.80 0.65
N ALA A 174 -5.92 16.22 1.72
CA ALA A 174 -5.95 15.54 3.01
C ALA A 174 -7.36 15.49 3.60
N ALA A 175 -8.15 16.56 3.48
CA ALA A 175 -9.51 16.58 4.02
C ALA A 175 -10.40 15.50 3.37
N TYR A 176 -10.30 15.33 2.06
CA TYR A 176 -11.05 14.33 1.30
C TYR A 176 -10.59 12.91 1.63
N VAL A 177 -9.27 12.70 1.74
CA VAL A 177 -8.69 11.42 2.17
C VAL A 177 -9.16 11.03 3.56
N LEU A 178 -9.09 11.96 4.52
CA LEU A 178 -9.52 11.73 5.90
C LEU A 178 -11.01 11.43 5.99
N ALA A 179 -11.86 12.08 5.19
CA ALA A 179 -13.29 11.75 5.11
C ALA A 179 -13.53 10.30 4.65
N ASN A 180 -12.77 9.82 3.67
CA ASN A 180 -12.83 8.43 3.21
C ASN A 180 -12.35 7.44 4.28
N VAL A 181 -11.25 7.75 4.97
CA VAL A 181 -10.75 6.94 6.10
C VAL A 181 -11.78 6.89 7.22
N ARG A 182 -12.40 8.01 7.60
CA ARG A 182 -13.49 8.04 8.61
C ARG A 182 -14.64 7.15 8.21
N ARG A 183 -15.05 7.16 6.94
CA ARG A 183 -16.10 6.25 6.44
C ARG A 183 -15.68 4.78 6.54
N LEU A 184 -14.44 4.46 6.16
CA LEU A 184 -13.89 3.10 6.29
C LEU A 184 -13.85 2.62 7.74
N VAL A 185 -13.48 3.47 8.68
CA VAL A 185 -13.39 3.14 10.10
C VAL A 185 -14.76 3.13 10.76
N GLY A 186 -15.53 4.22 10.65
CA GLY A 186 -16.81 4.39 11.34
C GLY A 186 -17.94 3.54 10.76
N THR A 187 -18.07 3.49 9.43
CA THR A 187 -19.16 2.73 8.77
C THR A 187 -18.77 1.28 8.55
N PHE A 188 -17.57 1.04 8.02
CA PHE A 188 -17.15 -0.30 7.61
C PHE A 188 -16.31 -1.03 8.66
N GLN A 189 -16.04 -0.40 9.81
CA GLN A 189 -15.34 -0.98 10.96
C GLN A 189 -13.91 -1.44 10.63
N TYR A 190 -13.22 -0.70 9.76
CA TYR A 190 -11.82 -1.01 9.45
C TYR A 190 -10.93 -0.56 10.62
N PRO A 191 -9.91 -1.35 11.01
CA PRO A 191 -8.95 -0.91 12.02
C PRO A 191 -8.18 0.32 11.54
N ILE A 192 -8.10 1.38 12.37
CA ILE A 192 -7.46 2.64 12.00
C ILE A 192 -5.93 2.48 11.80
N GLU A 193 -5.33 1.56 12.55
CA GLU A 193 -3.89 1.29 12.58
C GLU A 193 -3.31 0.72 11.29
N LYS A 194 -4.18 0.21 10.40
CA LYS A 194 -3.75 -0.31 9.09
C LYS A 194 -3.48 0.80 8.08
N PHE A 195 -4.05 1.99 8.29
CA PHE A 195 -3.94 3.10 7.37
C PHE A 195 -2.59 3.80 7.51
N VAL A 196 -1.98 4.10 6.36
CA VAL A 196 -0.73 4.83 6.22
C VAL A 196 -0.94 5.93 5.21
N LEU A 197 -0.92 7.18 5.65
CA LEU A 197 -0.88 8.34 4.75
C LEU A 197 0.56 8.57 4.32
N LEU A 198 0.80 8.46 3.02
CA LEU A 198 2.10 8.73 2.41
C LEU A 198 2.06 10.11 1.77
N VAL A 199 2.67 11.09 2.42
CA VAL A 199 2.58 12.50 2.05
C VAL A 199 3.80 12.93 1.26
N GLU A 200 3.57 13.39 0.03
CA GLU A 200 4.54 14.17 -0.72
C GLU A 200 4.43 15.65 -0.31
N GLY A 201 5.56 16.29 -0.04
CA GLY A 201 5.59 17.68 0.41
C GLY A 201 5.31 17.85 1.90
N ASP A 202 4.35 18.72 2.25
CA ASP A 202 4.19 19.19 3.63
C ASP A 202 3.39 18.23 4.53
N ALA A 203 4.09 17.25 5.08
CA ALA A 203 3.53 16.33 6.06
C ALA A 203 3.11 16.99 7.38
N ARG A 204 3.57 18.22 7.70
CA ARG A 204 3.12 18.94 8.90
C ARG A 204 1.73 19.53 8.66
N ALA A 205 1.47 20.10 7.49
CA ALA A 205 0.15 20.56 7.10
C ALA A 205 -0.88 19.42 7.14
N VAL A 206 -0.54 18.25 6.57
CA VAL A 206 -1.43 17.07 6.62
C VAL A 206 -1.71 16.61 8.05
N ARG A 207 -0.69 16.60 8.94
CA ARG A 207 -0.90 16.32 10.36
C ARG A 207 -1.81 17.34 11.04
N GLY A 208 -1.64 18.63 10.72
CA GLY A 208 -2.51 19.70 11.17
C GLY A 208 -3.97 19.43 10.79
N ILE A 209 -4.23 19.14 9.51
CA ILE A 209 -5.58 18.81 9.02
C ILE A 209 -6.13 17.54 9.68
N ALA A 210 -5.31 16.50 9.86
CA ALA A 210 -5.72 15.28 10.54
C ALA A 210 -6.06 15.49 12.03
N SER A 211 -5.42 16.47 12.67
CA SER A 211 -5.69 16.86 14.06
C SER A 211 -6.90 17.79 14.20
N ILE A 212 -7.24 18.53 13.15
CA ILE A 212 -8.43 19.39 13.13
C ILE A 212 -9.66 18.48 13.05
N LYS A 213 -10.43 18.52 14.13
CA LYS A 213 -11.64 17.72 14.36
C LYS A 213 -12.61 17.82 13.18
N GLY A 214 -13.06 16.67 12.66
CA GLY A 214 -14.25 16.60 11.80
C GLY A 214 -15.54 16.61 12.63
N GLU A 215 -16.69 16.44 11.98
CA GLU A 215 -18.06 16.54 12.54
C GLU A 215 -18.31 15.70 13.82
N GLU A 216 -17.53 14.64 14.08
CA GLU A 216 -17.65 13.79 15.28
C GLU A 216 -16.67 14.17 16.44
N GLY A 217 -15.89 15.24 16.29
CA GLY A 217 -15.13 15.85 17.39
C GLY A 217 -13.91 15.08 17.92
N LYS A 218 -13.61 13.88 17.39
CA LYS A 218 -12.46 13.05 17.80
C LYS A 218 -11.32 13.05 16.76
N PRO A 219 -10.06 13.22 17.19
CA PRO A 219 -8.90 13.02 16.30
C PRO A 219 -8.81 11.55 15.85
N MET A 220 -8.30 11.32 14.64
CA MET A 220 -8.02 9.96 14.14
C MET A 220 -6.65 9.49 14.62
N ASP A 221 -6.55 9.22 15.91
CA ASP A 221 -5.32 8.70 16.51
C ASP A 221 -5.11 7.23 16.08
N GLY A 222 -3.87 6.86 15.77
CA GLY A 222 -3.48 5.48 15.43
C GLY A 222 -3.08 5.24 13.97
N MET A 223 -3.46 6.16 13.06
CA MET A 223 -3.00 6.13 11.67
C MET A 223 -1.55 6.64 11.55
N LYS A 224 -0.77 6.05 10.64
CA LYS A 224 0.61 6.49 10.40
C LYS A 224 0.63 7.57 9.32
N ILE A 225 1.37 8.66 9.55
CA ILE A 225 1.60 9.71 8.55
C ILE A 225 3.10 9.77 8.27
N LEU A 226 3.48 9.32 7.09
CA LEU A 226 4.86 9.26 6.61
C LEU A 226 5.08 10.36 5.57
N SER A 227 6.26 10.97 5.60
CA SER A 227 6.70 11.87 4.53
C SER A 227 7.54 11.05 3.54
N CYS A 228 7.29 11.21 2.26
CA CYS A 228 8.18 10.76 1.20
C CYS A 228 8.92 11.96 0.60
N GLY A 229 10.06 11.70 -0.06
CA GLY A 229 10.76 12.71 -0.84
C GLY A 229 9.85 13.29 -1.93
N GLN A 230 10.21 14.49 -2.42
CA GLN A 230 9.65 15.03 -3.65
C GLN A 230 10.01 14.05 -4.78
N ASP A 231 9.10 13.83 -5.74
CA ASP A 231 9.28 13.00 -6.96
C ASP A 231 8.82 11.53 -6.83
N LEU A 232 8.09 11.17 -5.77
CA LEU A 232 7.52 9.81 -5.68
C LEU A 232 6.35 9.62 -6.66
N PHE A 233 5.63 10.71 -6.95
CA PHE A 233 4.43 10.70 -7.78
C PHE A 233 4.61 11.48 -9.10
N ASP A 234 5.84 11.91 -9.41
CA ASP A 234 6.13 12.61 -10.67
C ASP A 234 6.25 11.60 -11.83
N PRO A 235 5.33 11.60 -12.81
CA PRO A 235 5.38 10.72 -13.97
C PRO A 235 6.55 11.03 -14.91
N SER A 236 7.24 12.17 -14.76
CA SER A 236 8.39 12.55 -15.58
C SER A 236 9.68 11.80 -15.22
N PHE A 237 9.72 11.17 -14.04
CA PHE A 237 10.84 10.33 -13.60
C PHE A 237 10.74 8.90 -14.15
N GLN A 238 10.54 8.76 -15.46
CA GLN A 238 10.72 7.49 -16.16
C GLN A 238 12.22 7.19 -16.21
N GLY A 239 12.67 6.40 -15.24
CA GLY A 239 14.04 5.92 -15.15
C GLY A 239 14.45 5.22 -16.45
N ASN A 240 15.51 5.75 -17.04
CA ASN A 240 16.21 5.23 -18.20
C ASN A 240 16.91 3.90 -17.81
N ASP A 241 16.14 2.83 -17.57
CA ASP A 241 16.66 1.49 -17.29
C ASP A 241 17.13 0.86 -18.62
N GLY A 242 18.34 1.28 -19.04
CA GLY A 242 19.32 0.53 -19.84
C GLY A 242 18.80 -0.50 -20.85
N GLY A 243 18.08 -0.05 -21.88
CA GLY A 243 17.97 -0.79 -23.15
C GLY A 243 19.15 -0.43 -24.04
N ALA A 244 20.07 -1.37 -24.28
CA ALA A 244 21.20 -1.19 -25.16
C ALA A 244 20.75 -0.86 -26.60
N SER A 245 20.97 0.39 -27.04
CA SER A 245 21.06 0.75 -28.45
C SER A 245 22.17 1.79 -28.62
N GLN A 246 23.11 1.49 -29.51
CA GLN A 246 24.30 2.27 -29.78
C GLN A 246 23.96 3.57 -30.52
N ARG A 247 24.33 4.74 -29.97
CA ARG A 247 25.30 5.69 -30.56
C ARG A 247 25.37 7.01 -29.77
N THR A 248 26.57 7.20 -29.19
CA THR A 248 27.37 8.42 -28.98
C THR A 248 26.68 9.79 -29.00
N GLU A 249 26.69 10.47 -27.84
CA GLU A 249 27.43 11.73 -27.66
C GLU A 249 27.72 12.00 -26.17
N MET A 250 28.96 12.40 -25.91
CA MET A 250 29.51 12.74 -24.59
C MET A 250 28.98 14.09 -24.10
N ILE A 251 28.42 14.13 -22.88
CA ILE A 251 28.59 15.27 -21.97
C ILE A 251 28.79 14.70 -20.55
N GLU A 252 29.95 14.99 -19.96
CA GLU A 252 30.26 14.78 -18.54
C GLU A 252 29.40 15.71 -17.67
N SER A 253 28.75 15.18 -16.63
CA SER A 253 28.50 15.93 -15.40
C SER A 253 28.06 15.02 -14.25
N SER A 254 28.93 14.96 -13.24
CA SER A 254 28.70 14.69 -11.81
C SER A 254 27.82 13.49 -11.39
N MET A 255 28.51 12.45 -10.92
CA MET A 255 27.97 11.39 -10.06
C MET A 255 27.44 11.97 -8.73
N GLU A 256 26.13 11.93 -8.51
CA GLU A 256 25.57 11.90 -7.17
C GLU A 256 24.99 10.51 -6.87
N LYS A 257 25.55 9.90 -5.83
CA LYS A 257 25.21 8.57 -5.32
C LYS A 257 23.76 8.57 -4.81
N GLN A 258 22.89 7.82 -5.50
CA GLN A 258 21.56 7.45 -5.00
C GLN A 258 21.69 6.71 -3.67
N ARG A 259 21.33 7.37 -2.57
CA ARG A 259 21.20 6.74 -1.25
C ARG A 259 19.81 6.11 -1.14
N PHE A 260 19.75 4.80 -1.35
CA PHE A 260 18.58 4.00 -1.00
C PHE A 260 18.33 4.04 0.52
N TRP A 261 17.08 4.29 0.90
CA TRP A 261 16.67 4.55 2.28
C TRP A 261 16.79 3.32 3.19
N LYS A 262 17.48 3.50 4.31
CA LYS A 262 17.37 2.66 5.51
C LYS A 262 16.13 3.12 6.29
N LEU A 263 15.15 2.24 6.47
CA LEU A 263 14.12 2.41 7.50
C LEU A 263 14.80 2.28 8.88
N GLU A 264 15.19 3.39 9.48
CA GLU A 264 15.64 3.38 10.87
C GLU A 264 14.47 3.10 11.79
N ARG A 265 14.56 2.00 12.55
CA ARG A 265 13.65 1.72 13.66
C ARG A 265 13.81 2.84 14.68
N ILE A 266 12.75 3.61 14.90
CA ILE A 266 12.61 4.46 16.08
C ILE A 266 12.64 3.53 17.29
N ARG A 267 13.74 3.53 18.05
CA ARG A 267 13.78 2.86 19.36
C ARG A 267 12.87 3.64 20.31
N PRO A 268 12.06 2.97 21.15
CA PRO A 268 11.32 3.67 22.19
C PRO A 268 12.31 4.37 23.12
N ARG A 269 12.12 5.68 23.31
CA ARG A 269 12.89 6.44 24.29
C ARG A 269 12.67 5.82 25.66
N GLN A 270 13.77 5.50 26.35
CA GLN A 270 13.78 5.24 27.77
C GLN A 270 13.16 6.46 28.48
N ILE A 271 12.15 6.18 29.31
CA ILE A 271 11.56 7.13 30.23
C ILE A 271 12.60 7.39 31.32
N CYS A 272 13.21 8.58 31.28
CA CYS A 272 14.00 9.06 32.41
C CYS A 272 13.04 9.56 33.49
N ASN A 273 13.07 8.92 34.65
CA ASN A 273 12.42 9.40 35.86
C ASN A 273 13.07 10.73 36.30
N ALA A 274 12.30 11.80 36.33
CA ALA A 274 12.65 13.03 37.04
C ALA A 274 11.69 13.18 38.24
N PRO A 275 12.18 13.66 39.41
CA PRO A 275 11.42 13.68 40.65
C PRO A 275 10.40 14.81 40.68
N VAL A 276 9.26 14.51 41.30
CA VAL A 276 8.15 15.42 41.61
C VAL A 276 8.59 16.44 42.66
N PRO A 277 8.36 17.76 42.47
CA PRO A 277 8.40 18.70 43.57
C PRO A 277 7.07 18.68 44.34
N GLN A 278 7.16 18.42 45.64
CA GLN A 278 6.11 18.68 46.61
C GLN A 278 5.90 20.19 46.75
N CYS A 279 4.65 20.65 46.67
CA CYS A 279 4.21 21.91 47.25
C CYS A 279 2.93 21.63 48.03
N GLU A 280 3.07 21.52 49.35
CA GLU A 280 2.01 21.78 50.31
C GLU A 280 1.87 23.29 50.46
N ALA A 281 0.64 23.81 50.38
CA ALA A 281 0.15 24.84 51.31
C ALA A 281 -1.35 25.03 51.12
N SER A 282 -2.06 24.91 52.24
CA SER A 282 -3.47 25.20 52.44
C SER A 282 -3.78 26.69 52.29
N GLU A 283 -4.99 27.04 51.86
CA GLU A 283 -5.82 27.97 52.64
C GLU A 283 -7.30 27.92 52.23
N LYS A 284 -8.14 27.98 53.27
CA LYS A 284 -9.60 28.02 53.26
C LYS A 284 -10.08 29.39 52.77
N LEU A 285 -11.25 29.46 52.14
CA LEU A 285 -12.30 30.43 52.50
C LEU A 285 -13.64 30.08 51.85
N GLN A 286 -14.69 30.38 52.61
CA GLN A 286 -16.10 29.99 52.50
C GLN A 286 -16.95 30.94 51.62
N PRO A 287 -18.24 30.65 51.38
CA PRO A 287 -19.03 31.16 50.25
C PRO A 287 -19.84 32.41 50.59
N LEU A 288 -20.24 33.18 49.58
CA LEU A 288 -21.34 34.15 49.66
C LEU A 288 -22.06 34.27 48.29
N TYR A 289 -23.31 33.82 48.27
CA TYR A 289 -24.42 34.29 47.41
C TYR A 289 -24.73 35.79 47.70
N PRO A 290 -25.54 36.56 46.93
CA PRO A 290 -26.89 36.15 46.47
C PRO A 290 -27.51 36.79 45.19
N LEU A 291 -28.71 36.24 44.88
CA LEU A 291 -29.77 36.60 43.92
C LEU A 291 -29.56 36.24 42.44
#